data_AF-A0AAJ8BWL5-F1
#
_entry.id   AF-A0AAJ8BWL5-F1
#
_cell.length_a   1.000
_cell.length_b   1.000
_cell.length_c   1.000
_cell.angle_alpha   90.00
_cell.angle_beta   90.00
_cell.angle_gamma   90.00
#
_symmetry.space_group_name_H-M   'P 1'
#
loop_
_entity.id
_entity.type
_entity.pdbx_description
1 polymer ?
#
loop_
_entity_poly.entity_id
_entity_poly.type
_entity_poly.pdbx_seq_one_letter_code
_entity_poly.pdbx_strand_id
1 'polypeptide(L)'
;MPSLPDSPPPVPPPVPVETHPNRTVGVKPTAAQRALPDPNRLAPEDAYYTSSLPRARPTQTGYDESLRALNGNSGTAASVAALRPPPAVPGVGSRKVRGTSRRRRRKGAWKKLLWVKQSYPDNYTDTETFLDHLQRNPRVRPYDFWPLVADSTVIVQHVSSVAIFVCCFVGIVQGRVSPVSVVCWGSVGTALGWIFWDSWILREHVENAHRLSTVKSAFLIYFALLGLSPILKSLTKSTASDSIWAMSCWLLIMNIFSFDYGSGEGAGATKFPASLSTNAAVMASTVLASRLPSTTHVFSLMLFSIEVFGLFPIFRRQLRHVSWTGHVLLTLALVGVAGGAVGITLRGGWMAAVVGSILGSILTALAMGGCSWWLISLQKYKNVVTGPWDPARPIIRRHWD
;
A
#
# COMPACT_ATOMS: atom_id res chain seq x y z
N MET A 1 -31.22 19.75 62.69
CA MET A 1 -30.23 18.67 62.54
C MET A 1 -30.97 17.43 62.05
N PRO A 2 -30.54 16.88 60.90
CA PRO A 2 -29.54 15.80 60.95
C PRO A 2 -28.37 15.99 59.98
N SER A 3 -27.24 15.41 60.37
CA SER A 3 -25.95 15.36 59.67
C SER A 3 -25.97 14.36 58.51
N LEU A 4 -25.44 14.77 57.36
CA LEU A 4 -25.12 13.88 56.23
C LEU A 4 -23.91 12.98 56.58
N PRO A 5 -23.85 11.73 56.09
CA PRO A 5 -22.76 10.80 56.39
C PRO A 5 -21.49 11.12 55.57
N ASP A 6 -20.34 10.87 56.21
CA ASP A 6 -18.99 11.04 55.67
C ASP A 6 -18.74 10.27 54.37
N SER A 7 -17.97 10.88 53.48
CA SER A 7 -17.48 10.29 52.23
C SER A 7 -16.30 9.35 52.50
N PRO A 8 -16.18 8.21 51.79
CA PRO A 8 -15.05 7.29 51.97
C PRO A 8 -13.74 7.87 51.39
N PRO A 9 -12.57 7.48 51.93
CA PRO A 9 -11.27 8.04 51.52
C PRO A 9 -10.88 7.62 50.08
N PRO A 10 -10.05 8.43 49.40
CA PRO A 10 -9.64 8.16 48.02
C PRO A 10 -8.70 6.94 47.92
N VAL A 11 -8.93 6.13 46.88
CA VAL A 11 -8.13 4.96 46.52
C VAL A 11 -6.74 5.40 46.01
N PRO A 12 -5.62 4.82 46.49
CA PRO A 12 -4.29 5.16 46.00
C PRO A 12 -4.04 4.61 44.57
N PRO A 13 -3.19 5.27 43.76
CA PRO A 13 -2.93 4.87 42.39
C PRO A 13 -2.18 3.52 42.30
N PRO A 14 -2.37 2.75 41.20
CA PRO A 14 -1.73 1.45 41.03
C PRO A 14 -0.21 1.58 40.83
N VAL A 15 0.53 0.77 41.56
CA VAL A 15 2.00 0.65 41.47
C VAL A 15 2.39 -0.04 40.16
N PRO A 16 3.41 0.44 39.42
CA PRO A 16 3.91 -0.22 38.22
C PRO A 16 4.39 -1.66 38.48
N VAL A 17 4.12 -2.56 37.52
CA VAL A 17 4.26 -4.04 37.60
C VAL A 17 5.71 -4.56 37.70
N GLU A 18 6.69 -3.71 38.03
CA GLU A 18 8.11 -4.06 37.93
C GLU A 18 8.79 -4.48 39.24
N THR A 19 8.10 -4.52 40.38
CA THR A 19 8.73 -4.78 41.69
C THR A 19 8.42 -6.12 42.34
N HIS A 20 8.05 -7.17 41.57
CA HIS A 20 7.84 -8.50 42.15
C HIS A 20 9.17 -9.20 42.49
N PRO A 21 9.37 -9.69 43.73
CA PRO A 21 10.66 -10.17 44.23
C PRO A 21 11.11 -11.56 43.73
N ASN A 22 10.41 -12.17 42.78
CA ASN A 22 10.67 -13.55 42.32
C ASN A 22 11.02 -13.68 40.82
N ARG A 23 11.80 -12.75 40.25
CA ARG A 23 12.35 -12.93 38.89
C ARG A 23 13.87 -13.04 38.91
N THR A 24 14.35 -14.27 38.69
CA THR A 24 15.75 -14.60 38.47
C THR A 24 16.32 -13.88 37.25
N VAL A 25 17.55 -13.39 37.41
CA VAL A 25 18.36 -12.68 36.41
C VAL A 25 18.70 -13.62 35.26
N GLY A 26 17.98 -13.48 34.15
CA GLY A 26 18.31 -14.10 32.86
C GLY A 26 18.91 -13.06 31.92
N VAL A 27 20.14 -13.29 31.49
CA VAL A 27 20.93 -12.48 30.56
C VAL A 27 20.10 -12.11 29.31
N LYS A 28 20.04 -10.82 29.00
CA LYS A 28 19.31 -10.23 27.87
C LYS A 28 20.13 -10.39 26.57
N PRO A 29 19.63 -11.06 25.52
CA PRO A 29 20.25 -10.97 24.20
C PRO A 29 19.96 -9.58 23.61
N THR A 30 20.96 -9.04 22.93
CA THR A 30 20.94 -7.80 22.16
C THR A 30 19.74 -7.72 21.21
N ALA A 31 19.17 -6.52 21.12
CA ALA A 31 17.99 -6.17 20.34
C ALA A 31 18.21 -6.29 18.82
N ALA A 32 18.21 -7.52 18.30
CA ALA A 32 17.72 -7.74 16.95
C ALA A 32 16.21 -7.51 16.97
N GLN A 33 15.71 -6.65 16.08
CA GLN A 33 14.29 -6.33 15.91
C GLN A 33 13.44 -7.60 16.00
N ARG A 34 12.77 -7.82 17.14
CA ARG A 34 11.61 -8.70 17.19
C ARG A 34 10.52 -8.02 16.37
N ALA A 35 10.53 -8.29 15.07
CA ALA A 35 9.37 -8.02 14.23
C ALA A 35 8.17 -8.71 14.90
N LEU A 36 7.11 -7.95 15.18
CA LEU A 36 5.82 -8.50 15.58
C LEU A 36 5.46 -9.64 14.60
N PRO A 37 4.98 -10.81 15.08
CA PRO A 37 4.50 -11.85 14.20
C PRO A 37 3.42 -11.27 13.30
N ASP A 38 3.62 -11.34 11.98
CA ASP A 38 2.63 -10.90 11.01
C ASP A 38 1.41 -11.83 11.13
N PRO A 39 0.21 -11.31 11.43
CA PRO A 39 -0.99 -12.12 11.69
C PRO A 39 -1.49 -12.91 10.46
N ASN A 40 -0.77 -12.83 9.33
CA ASN A 40 -1.00 -13.62 8.12
C ASN A 40 -0.03 -14.79 7.96
N ARG A 41 0.86 -14.97 8.93
CA ARG A 41 1.80 -16.07 9.00
C ARG A 41 1.16 -17.14 9.86
N LEU A 42 0.97 -18.32 9.28
CA LEU A 42 0.91 -19.55 10.07
C LEU A 42 2.34 -20.07 10.06
N ALA A 43 3.05 -19.89 11.16
CA ALA A 43 4.29 -20.61 11.37
C ALA A 43 3.96 -22.06 11.79
N PRO A 44 4.85 -23.04 11.59
CA PRO A 44 4.59 -24.44 11.96
C PRO A 44 4.10 -24.60 13.41
N GLU A 45 4.57 -23.73 14.31
CA GLU A 45 4.16 -23.61 15.70
C GLU A 45 2.69 -23.22 15.91
N ASP A 46 2.04 -22.52 14.97
CA ASP A 46 0.62 -22.15 15.06
C ASP A 46 -0.32 -23.32 14.72
N ALA A 47 0.21 -24.39 14.09
CA ALA A 47 -0.52 -25.63 13.85
C ALA A 47 -0.62 -26.51 15.11
N TYR A 48 0.27 -26.29 16.08
CA TYR A 48 0.27 -26.99 17.36
C TYR A 48 -0.39 -26.11 18.42
N TYR A 49 -1.61 -26.46 18.82
CA TYR A 49 -2.22 -25.88 20.01
C TYR A 49 -1.29 -26.10 21.22
N THR A 50 -0.71 -25.02 21.76
CA THR A 50 -0.34 -25.02 23.18
C THR A 50 -1.65 -25.00 23.96
N SER A 51 -2.08 -26.20 24.36
CA SER A 51 -3.16 -26.39 25.32
C SER A 51 -2.96 -25.42 26.50
N SER A 52 -3.92 -24.53 26.69
CA SER A 52 -4.05 -23.77 27.92
C SER A 52 -3.97 -24.73 29.11
N LEU A 53 -3.14 -24.38 30.10
CA LEU A 53 -2.94 -25.14 31.33
C LEU A 53 -4.29 -25.63 31.88
N PRO A 54 -4.49 -26.94 32.07
CA PRO A 54 -5.71 -27.43 32.67
C PRO A 54 -5.84 -26.89 34.10
N ARG A 55 -6.92 -26.17 34.36
CA ARG A 55 -7.38 -25.83 35.71
C ARG A 55 -7.42 -27.10 36.55
N ALA A 56 -6.54 -27.17 37.56
CA ALA A 56 -6.43 -28.30 38.46
C ALA A 56 -7.78 -28.64 39.10
N ARG A 57 -8.18 -29.91 38.99
CA ARG A 57 -9.22 -30.53 39.81
C ARG A 57 -8.63 -31.85 40.33
N PRO A 58 -8.76 -32.16 41.64
CA PRO A 58 -7.85 -33.07 42.30
C PRO A 58 -8.04 -34.53 41.91
N THR A 59 -6.92 -35.23 42.00
CA THR A 59 -6.65 -36.64 41.73
C THR A 59 -7.55 -37.59 42.52
N GLN A 60 -8.00 -38.67 41.85
CA GLN A 60 -8.25 -39.95 42.49
C GLN A 60 -7.44 -41.04 41.79
N THR A 61 -6.87 -41.87 42.65
CA THR A 61 -5.84 -42.90 42.53
C THR A 61 -6.31 -44.20 41.86
N GLY A 62 -5.34 -44.94 41.33
CA GLY A 62 -5.45 -46.35 40.91
C GLY A 62 -5.55 -46.48 39.39
N TYR A 63 -4.84 -47.35 38.69
CA TYR A 63 -4.13 -48.58 39.05
C TYR A 63 -3.17 -48.89 37.89
N ASP A 64 -2.02 -49.49 38.19
CA ASP A 64 -1.06 -50.04 37.22
C ASP A 64 -1.71 -51.03 36.25
N GLU A 65 -1.36 -50.98 34.95
CA GLU A 65 -1.37 -52.21 34.15
C GLU A 65 -0.29 -52.24 33.07
N SER A 66 0.55 -53.27 33.23
CA SER A 66 1.68 -53.65 32.40
C SER A 66 1.28 -54.15 31.01
N LEU A 67 2.22 -53.95 30.09
CA LEU A 67 2.32 -54.54 28.75
C LEU A 67 1.95 -56.04 28.69
N ARG A 68 1.13 -56.44 27.72
CA ARG A 68 1.30 -57.71 26.98
C ARG A 68 0.60 -57.73 25.62
N ALA A 69 1.29 -58.35 24.68
CA ALA A 69 1.03 -58.39 23.25
C ALA A 69 0.36 -59.69 22.80
N LEU A 70 -0.22 -59.62 21.58
CA LEU A 70 -0.25 -60.62 20.51
C LEU A 70 -0.75 -62.05 20.77
N ASN A 71 -1.93 -62.37 20.20
CA ASN A 71 -2.19 -63.47 19.24
C ASN A 71 -3.70 -63.45 18.93
N GLY A 72 -4.24 -63.74 17.75
CA GLY A 72 -3.73 -64.45 16.59
C GLY A 72 -4.87 -65.37 16.11
N ASN A 73 -5.27 -65.21 14.84
CA ASN A 73 -6.12 -66.13 14.04
C ASN A 73 -7.60 -66.26 14.44
N SER A 74 -8.57 -66.49 13.57
CA SER A 74 -8.74 -66.65 12.11
C SER A 74 -10.27 -66.82 11.96
N GLY A 75 -10.99 -66.11 11.10
CA GLY A 75 -11.15 -66.44 9.69
C GLY A 75 -12.64 -66.48 9.35
N THR A 76 -13.00 -65.83 8.22
CA THR A 76 -14.07 -66.15 7.24
C THR A 76 -15.53 -66.36 7.72
N ALA A 77 -16.59 -66.09 6.97
CA ALA A 77 -16.92 -65.36 5.74
C ALA A 77 -18.44 -65.56 5.55
N ALA A 78 -19.12 -64.60 4.89
CA ALA A 78 -20.45 -64.75 4.24
C ALA A 78 -21.63 -65.07 5.19
N SER A 79 -22.92 -64.84 4.92
CA SER A 79 -23.74 -64.38 3.78
C SER A 79 -25.12 -64.05 4.40
N VAL A 80 -25.73 -62.90 4.13
CA VAL A 80 -26.82 -62.67 3.15
C VAL A 80 -28.16 -63.38 3.46
N ALA A 81 -29.22 -62.54 3.57
CA ALA A 81 -30.66 -62.81 3.36
C ALA A 81 -31.38 -63.68 4.42
N ALA A 82 -32.66 -63.51 4.79
CA ALA A 82 -33.77 -62.68 4.32
C ALA A 82 -34.98 -62.78 5.31
N LEU A 83 -35.90 -61.80 5.24
CA LEU A 83 -37.37 -61.87 5.42
C LEU A 83 -38.04 -62.21 6.79
N ARG A 84 -38.61 -61.14 7.42
CA ARG A 84 -40.01 -60.86 7.92
C ARG A 84 -40.94 -61.96 8.57
N PRO A 85 -42.01 -61.60 9.34
CA PRO A 85 -42.20 -61.97 10.77
C PRO A 85 -43.58 -62.67 11.10
N PRO A 86 -44.12 -62.63 12.36
CA PRO A 86 -44.41 -63.75 13.29
C PRO A 86 -45.91 -64.18 13.37
N PRO A 87 -46.38 -65.18 14.18
CA PRO A 87 -46.75 -64.94 15.60
C PRO A 87 -46.77 -66.18 16.57
N ALA A 88 -47.09 -65.89 17.85
CA ALA A 88 -47.67 -66.73 18.92
C ALA A 88 -46.76 -67.55 19.89
N VAL A 89 -47.06 -67.36 21.19
CA VAL A 89 -46.42 -67.75 22.48
C VAL A 89 -47.06 -69.08 22.98
N PRO A 90 -46.61 -69.87 24.01
CA PRO A 90 -45.71 -69.53 25.13
C PRO A 90 -44.74 -70.65 25.63
N GLY A 91 -43.75 -70.28 26.47
CA GLY A 91 -43.02 -71.27 27.27
C GLY A 91 -41.64 -70.87 27.79
N VAL A 92 -41.62 -70.36 29.03
CA VAL A 92 -40.59 -70.55 30.08
C VAL A 92 -39.11 -70.60 29.67
N GLY A 93 -38.37 -69.55 30.04
CA GLY A 93 -36.92 -69.57 30.10
C GLY A 93 -36.35 -68.21 30.47
N SER A 94 -36.01 -68.03 31.75
CA SER A 94 -35.31 -66.84 32.27
C SER A 94 -34.02 -66.61 31.50
N ARG A 95 -34.04 -65.65 30.56
CA ARG A 95 -32.84 -65.14 29.90
C ARG A 95 -32.74 -63.65 30.14
N LYS A 96 -31.91 -63.34 31.13
CA LYS A 96 -31.34 -62.03 31.46
C LYS A 96 -31.09 -61.23 30.18
N VAL A 97 -31.94 -60.25 29.90
CA VAL A 97 -31.74 -59.25 28.85
C VAL A 97 -30.47 -58.49 29.21
N ARG A 98 -29.35 -58.95 28.65
CA ARG A 98 -28.11 -58.19 28.60
C ARG A 98 -28.44 -57.03 27.67
N GLY A 99 -28.89 -55.92 28.25
CA GLY A 99 -29.02 -54.67 27.53
C GLY A 99 -27.69 -54.42 26.84
N THR A 100 -27.64 -54.65 25.54
CA THR A 100 -26.55 -54.15 24.72
C THR A 100 -26.72 -52.65 24.76
N SER A 101 -26.11 -52.05 25.78
CA SER A 101 -25.72 -50.67 25.75
C SER A 101 -24.93 -50.54 24.46
N ARG A 102 -25.61 -50.15 23.38
CA ARG A 102 -24.99 -49.50 22.24
C ARG A 102 -24.29 -48.34 22.90
N ARG A 103 -23.03 -48.57 23.26
CA ARG A 103 -22.09 -47.55 23.68
C ARG A 103 -22.17 -46.57 22.52
N ARG A 104 -22.99 -45.52 22.66
CA ARG A 104 -22.97 -44.36 21.80
C ARG A 104 -21.51 -43.97 21.91
N ARG A 105 -20.70 -44.38 20.92
CA ARG A 105 -19.34 -43.88 20.76
C ARG A 105 -19.58 -42.39 20.78
N ARG A 106 -19.17 -41.74 21.88
CA ARG A 106 -19.29 -40.29 22.00
C ARG A 106 -18.62 -39.79 20.73
N LYS A 107 -19.41 -39.18 19.84
CA LYS A 107 -18.87 -38.54 18.66
C LYS A 107 -17.83 -37.57 19.22
N GLY A 108 -16.57 -37.76 18.86
CA GLY A 108 -15.52 -36.83 19.30
C GLY A 108 -15.88 -35.44 18.80
N ALA A 109 -15.39 -34.39 19.44
CA ALA A 109 -15.56 -33.04 18.89
C ALA A 109 -15.03 -33.00 17.45
N TRP A 110 -15.78 -32.38 16.54
CA TRP A 110 -15.34 -32.18 15.16
C TRP A 110 -14.05 -31.36 15.16
N LYS A 111 -13.14 -31.68 14.25
CA LYS A 111 -11.86 -31.00 14.07
C LYS A 111 -11.76 -30.52 12.62
N LYS A 112 -11.28 -29.29 12.43
CA LYS A 112 -11.04 -28.69 11.10
C LYS A 112 -9.76 -29.24 10.45
N LEU A 113 -9.70 -30.55 10.23
CA LEU A 113 -8.58 -31.27 9.64
C LEU A 113 -9.13 -32.17 8.53
N LEU A 114 -8.90 -31.79 7.27
CA LEU A 114 -9.45 -32.50 6.10
C LEU A 114 -8.83 -33.90 5.92
N TRP A 115 -7.59 -34.10 6.37
CA TRP A 115 -6.86 -35.36 6.21
C TRP A 115 -7.14 -36.41 7.30
N VAL A 116 -7.84 -36.03 8.38
CA VAL A 116 -8.15 -36.95 9.49
C VAL A 116 -9.55 -37.50 9.31
N LYS A 117 -9.69 -38.83 9.31
CA LYS A 117 -11.00 -39.50 9.24
C LYS A 117 -11.78 -39.27 10.54
N GLN A 118 -12.96 -38.65 10.42
CA GLN A 118 -13.81 -38.26 11.55
C GLN A 118 -15.21 -38.85 11.44
N SER A 119 -15.99 -38.84 12.53
CA SER A 119 -17.36 -39.37 12.57
C SER A 119 -18.42 -38.43 11.99
N TYR A 120 -18.00 -37.45 11.20
CA TYR A 120 -18.84 -36.41 10.60
C TYR A 120 -18.74 -36.50 9.07
N PRO A 121 -19.83 -36.19 8.33
CA PRO A 121 -19.78 -36.10 6.87
C PRO A 121 -18.70 -35.11 6.38
N ASP A 122 -18.17 -35.32 5.18
CA ASP A 122 -17.13 -34.46 4.60
C ASP A 122 -17.60 -33.00 4.41
N ASN A 123 -18.90 -32.79 4.20
CA ASN A 123 -19.51 -31.46 4.09
C ASN A 123 -20.03 -30.90 5.43
N TYR A 124 -19.69 -31.53 6.56
CA TYR A 124 -20.15 -31.05 7.87
C TYR A 124 -19.42 -29.78 8.28
N THR A 125 -20.20 -28.75 8.59
CA THR A 125 -19.72 -27.50 9.18
C THR A 125 -20.39 -27.32 10.54
N ASP A 126 -19.61 -27.03 11.57
CA ASP A 126 -20.15 -26.78 12.91
C ASP A 126 -20.83 -25.41 12.96
N THR A 127 -22.16 -25.37 12.92
CA THR A 127 -22.95 -24.14 12.87
C THR A 127 -22.78 -23.26 14.11
N GLU A 128 -22.45 -23.85 15.25
CA GLU A 128 -22.29 -23.14 16.52
C GLU A 128 -20.95 -22.38 16.55
N THR A 129 -19.86 -23.00 16.09
CA THR A 129 -18.51 -22.43 16.19
C THR A 129 -18.00 -21.81 14.89
N PHE A 130 -18.75 -21.90 13.79
CA PHE A 130 -18.28 -21.48 12.47
C PHE A 130 -17.90 -20.00 12.41
N LEU A 131 -18.67 -19.14 13.07
CA LEU A 131 -18.47 -17.68 13.06
C LEU A 131 -17.60 -17.18 14.22
N ASP A 132 -17.20 -18.03 15.16
CA ASP A 132 -16.43 -17.63 16.34
C ASP A 132 -15.05 -17.06 15.98
N HIS A 133 -14.51 -17.45 14.84
CA HIS A 133 -13.21 -17.00 14.35
C HIS A 133 -13.30 -15.86 13.33
N LEU A 134 -14.47 -15.23 13.19
CA LEU A 134 -14.67 -14.07 12.33
C LEU A 134 -13.97 -12.85 12.93
N GLN A 135 -12.90 -12.40 12.29
CA GLN A 135 -12.15 -11.22 12.69
C GLN A 135 -12.56 -10.04 11.83
N ARG A 136 -12.97 -8.94 12.46
CA ARG A 136 -13.21 -7.68 11.76
C ARG A 136 -11.94 -6.83 11.81
N ASN A 137 -11.49 -6.37 10.65
CA ASN A 137 -10.37 -5.45 10.50
C ASN A 137 -9.04 -5.89 11.15
N PRO A 138 -8.65 -7.19 11.14
CA PRO A 138 -7.43 -7.63 11.83
C PRO A 138 -6.13 -7.03 11.28
N ARG A 139 -6.16 -6.52 10.05
CA ARG A 139 -5.00 -5.93 9.34
C ARG A 139 -5.05 -4.41 9.20
N VAL A 140 -5.91 -3.72 9.96
CA VAL A 140 -6.00 -2.25 9.85
C VAL A 140 -4.80 -1.63 10.55
N ARG A 141 -3.90 -1.05 9.74
CA ARG A 141 -2.86 -0.15 10.23
C ARG A 141 -3.43 1.27 10.24
N PRO A 142 -3.52 1.94 11.40
CA PRO A 142 -3.94 3.34 11.44
C PRO A 142 -2.92 4.18 10.67
N TYR A 143 -3.40 5.19 9.94
CA TYR A 143 -2.51 6.13 9.27
C TYR A 143 -2.12 7.21 10.28
N ASP A 144 -0.82 7.46 10.39
CA ASP A 144 -0.33 8.62 11.12
C ASP A 144 -0.39 9.86 10.22
N PHE A 145 -0.79 10.99 10.80
CA PHE A 145 -1.01 12.23 10.04
C PHE A 145 0.25 12.72 9.32
N TRP A 146 1.37 12.86 10.03
CA TRP A 146 2.59 13.45 9.47
C TRP A 146 3.24 12.60 8.37
N PRO A 147 3.39 11.27 8.52
CA PRO A 147 3.84 10.42 7.42
C PRO A 147 2.90 10.47 6.21
N LEU A 148 1.58 10.55 6.42
CA LEU A 148 0.62 10.65 5.31
C LEU A 148 0.75 11.98 4.55
N VAL A 149 0.91 13.09 5.27
CA VAL A 149 1.20 14.41 4.67
C VAL A 149 2.53 14.36 3.92
N ALA A 150 3.55 13.77 4.51
CA ALA A 150 4.86 13.55 3.89
C ALA A 150 4.77 12.72 2.60
N ASP A 151 3.99 11.66 2.56
CA ASP A 151 3.78 10.85 1.36
C ASP A 151 3.02 11.60 0.26
N SER A 152 2.05 12.45 0.64
CA SER A 152 1.28 13.26 -0.31
C SER A 152 2.11 14.32 -1.06
N THR A 153 3.33 14.64 -0.57
CA THR A 153 4.23 15.60 -1.22
C THR A 153 4.60 15.21 -2.65
N VAL A 154 4.67 13.91 -2.98
CA VAL A 154 4.98 13.45 -4.35
C VAL A 154 3.91 13.87 -5.34
N ILE A 155 2.64 13.82 -4.90
CA ILE A 155 1.49 14.27 -5.70
C ILE A 155 1.58 15.78 -5.89
N VAL A 156 1.84 16.51 -4.80
CA VAL A 156 1.99 17.97 -4.83
C VAL A 156 3.11 18.41 -5.76
N GLN A 157 4.27 17.74 -5.74
CA GLN A 157 5.36 18.05 -6.66
C GLN A 157 4.96 17.88 -8.13
N HIS A 158 4.20 16.83 -8.46
CA HIS A 158 3.74 16.61 -9.83
C HIS A 158 2.74 17.67 -10.28
N VAL A 159 1.71 17.93 -9.46
CA VAL A 159 0.70 18.95 -9.75
C VAL A 159 1.36 20.33 -9.87
N SER A 160 2.33 20.65 -9.00
CA SER A 160 3.09 21.90 -9.08
C SER A 160 3.90 21.99 -10.38
N SER A 161 4.51 20.89 -10.83
CA SER A 161 5.26 20.85 -12.09
C SER A 161 4.35 21.08 -13.30
N VAL A 162 3.17 20.45 -13.31
CA VAL A 162 2.14 20.69 -14.35
C VAL A 162 1.67 22.15 -14.33
N ALA A 163 1.43 22.72 -13.15
CA ALA A 163 1.00 24.10 -13.00
C ALA A 163 2.07 25.09 -13.50
N ILE A 164 3.35 24.85 -13.19
CA ILE A 164 4.48 25.63 -13.70
C ILE A 164 4.53 25.55 -15.22
N PHE A 165 4.40 24.35 -15.80
CA PHE A 165 4.37 24.17 -17.26
C PHE A 165 3.25 24.98 -17.92
N VAL A 166 2.03 24.90 -17.40
CA VAL A 166 0.89 25.66 -17.90
C VAL A 166 1.12 27.17 -17.74
N CYS A 167 1.66 27.62 -16.61
CA CYS A 167 1.95 29.03 -16.40
C CYS A 167 3.03 29.56 -17.35
N CYS A 168 4.07 28.77 -17.63
CA CYS A 168 5.09 29.10 -18.63
C CYS A 168 4.45 29.23 -20.02
N PHE A 169 3.59 28.29 -20.43
CA PHE A 169 2.88 28.35 -21.70
C PHE A 169 2.00 29.61 -21.80
N VAL A 170 1.19 29.88 -20.78
CA VAL A 170 0.34 31.09 -20.73
C VAL A 170 1.19 32.37 -20.77
N GLY A 171 2.31 32.41 -20.04
CA GLY A 171 3.25 33.52 -20.05
C GLY A 171 3.89 33.77 -21.41
N ILE A 172 4.19 32.69 -22.17
CA ILE A 172 4.67 32.77 -23.54
C ILE A 172 3.58 33.31 -24.48
N VAL A 173 2.34 32.81 -24.37
CA VAL A 173 1.22 33.27 -25.20
C VAL A 173 0.86 34.74 -24.92
N GLN A 174 0.97 35.19 -23.68
CA GLN A 174 0.76 36.58 -23.28
C GLN A 174 1.95 37.51 -23.61
N GLY A 175 3.06 36.98 -24.14
CA GLY A 175 4.26 37.75 -24.45
C GLY A 175 5.02 38.28 -23.21
N ARG A 176 4.71 37.77 -22.01
CA ARG A 176 5.36 38.18 -20.75
C ARG A 176 6.69 37.49 -20.52
N VAL A 177 6.89 36.30 -21.10
CA VAL A 177 8.09 35.48 -20.92
C VAL A 177 8.59 35.00 -22.28
N SER A 178 9.90 35.14 -22.51
CA SER A 178 10.53 34.58 -23.70
C SER A 178 10.62 33.05 -23.61
N PRO A 179 10.12 32.30 -24.61
CA PRO A 179 10.22 30.84 -24.63
C PRO A 179 11.66 30.34 -24.51
N VAL A 180 12.60 31.07 -25.12
CA VAL A 180 14.03 30.72 -25.09
C VAL A 180 14.57 30.84 -23.67
N SER A 181 14.17 31.86 -22.92
CA SER A 181 14.57 32.00 -21.52
C SER A 181 14.03 30.87 -20.65
N VAL A 182 12.78 30.42 -20.87
CA VAL A 182 12.19 29.30 -20.13
C VAL A 182 13.00 28.02 -20.35
N VAL A 183 13.27 27.66 -21.60
CA VAL A 183 14.04 26.45 -21.91
C VAL A 183 15.49 26.59 -21.43
N CYS A 184 16.13 27.74 -21.56
CA CYS A 184 17.50 27.93 -21.04
C CYS A 184 17.58 27.73 -19.52
N TRP A 185 16.65 28.32 -18.76
CA TRP A 185 16.61 28.10 -17.30
C TRP A 185 16.26 26.65 -16.94
N GLY A 186 15.36 26.01 -17.68
CA GLY A 186 15.03 24.59 -17.54
C GLY A 186 16.24 23.68 -17.81
N SER A 187 16.97 23.93 -18.89
CA SER A 187 18.19 23.19 -19.26
C SER A 187 19.31 23.43 -18.25
N VAL A 188 19.49 24.65 -17.74
CA VAL A 188 20.42 24.94 -16.64
C VAL A 188 20.03 24.14 -15.39
N GLY A 189 18.75 24.14 -15.01
CA GLY A 189 18.25 23.34 -13.88
C GLY A 189 18.48 21.85 -14.07
N THR A 190 18.26 21.35 -15.29
CA THR A 190 18.49 19.94 -15.66
C THR A 190 19.99 19.59 -15.61
N ALA A 191 20.85 20.46 -16.11
CA ALA A 191 22.30 20.30 -16.06
C ALA A 191 22.82 20.33 -14.61
N LEU A 192 22.34 21.27 -13.78
CA LEU A 192 22.65 21.31 -12.35
C LEU A 192 22.16 20.05 -11.63
N GLY A 193 20.95 19.58 -11.94
CA GLY A 193 20.42 18.33 -11.42
C GLY A 193 21.26 17.12 -11.84
N TRP A 194 21.76 17.10 -13.07
CA TRP A 194 22.65 16.05 -13.57
C TRP A 194 24.05 16.13 -12.96
N ILE A 195 24.62 17.31 -12.76
CA ILE A 195 25.92 17.49 -12.07
C ILE A 195 25.79 17.12 -10.59
N PHE A 196 24.70 17.53 -9.94
CA PHE A 196 24.40 17.14 -8.57
C PHE A 196 24.23 15.62 -8.46
N TRP A 197 23.49 15.02 -9.41
CA TRP A 197 23.37 13.58 -9.53
C TRP A 197 24.73 12.91 -9.70
N ASP A 198 25.52 13.33 -10.69
CA ASP A 198 26.81 12.75 -11.03
C ASP A 198 27.78 12.86 -9.86
N SER A 199 27.91 14.04 -9.24
CA SER A 199 28.77 14.27 -8.06
C SER A 199 28.33 13.50 -6.82
N TRP A 200 27.02 13.27 -6.65
CA TRP A 200 26.47 12.49 -5.54
C TRP A 200 26.62 10.97 -5.76
N ILE A 201 26.43 10.51 -7.01
CA ILE A 201 26.61 9.10 -7.43
C ILE A 201 28.11 8.75 -7.63
N LEU A 202 29.01 9.73 -7.74
CA LEU A 202 30.45 9.58 -8.03
C LEU A 202 31.26 8.82 -6.97
N ARG A 203 30.61 8.21 -5.98
CA ARG A 203 31.24 7.25 -5.07
C ARG A 203 31.24 5.81 -5.63
N GLU A 204 30.48 5.53 -6.68
CA GLU A 204 30.50 4.24 -7.37
C GLU A 204 30.83 4.44 -8.86
N HIS A 205 31.86 3.73 -9.33
CA HIS A 205 32.41 3.84 -10.69
C HIS A 205 31.36 3.53 -11.77
N VAL A 206 30.76 4.56 -12.38
CA VAL A 206 29.98 4.40 -13.61
C VAL A 206 30.91 4.58 -14.81
N GLU A 207 30.98 3.56 -15.67
CA GLU A 207 31.80 3.52 -16.88
C GLU A 207 31.42 4.66 -17.86
N ASN A 208 32.43 5.30 -18.46
CA ASN A 208 32.29 6.39 -19.43
C ASN A 208 31.30 6.08 -20.59
N ALA A 209 31.07 4.80 -20.90
CA ALA A 209 30.15 4.34 -21.93
C ALA A 209 28.68 4.76 -21.67
N HIS A 210 28.21 4.74 -20.42
CA HIS A 210 26.82 5.09 -20.09
C HIS A 210 26.55 6.61 -20.16
N ARG A 211 27.60 7.41 -19.92
CA ARG A 211 27.55 8.87 -20.09
C ARG A 211 27.43 9.24 -21.55
N LEU A 212 28.24 8.60 -22.41
CA LEU A 212 28.21 8.86 -23.85
C LEU A 212 26.86 8.48 -24.47
N SER A 213 26.22 7.38 -24.04
CA SER A 213 24.89 6.99 -24.55
C SER A 213 23.80 7.99 -24.16
N THR A 214 23.86 8.54 -22.95
CA THR A 214 22.93 9.56 -22.45
C THR A 214 23.12 10.90 -23.16
N VAL A 215 24.37 11.32 -23.38
CA VAL A 215 24.66 12.53 -24.15
C VAL A 215 24.23 12.34 -25.61
N LYS A 216 24.51 11.18 -26.20
CA LYS A 216 24.07 10.84 -27.56
C LYS A 216 22.55 10.88 -27.69
N SER A 217 21.81 10.30 -26.75
CA SER A 217 20.34 10.35 -26.79
C SER A 217 19.80 11.77 -26.61
N ALA A 218 20.42 12.59 -25.76
CA ALA A 218 20.07 14.01 -25.60
C ALA A 218 20.27 14.79 -26.91
N PHE A 219 21.42 14.60 -27.60
CA PHE A 219 21.64 15.20 -28.92
C PHE A 219 20.62 14.71 -29.95
N LEU A 220 20.29 13.41 -29.97
CA LEU A 220 19.28 12.87 -30.88
C LEU A 220 17.91 13.52 -30.64
N ILE A 221 17.48 13.67 -29.39
CA ILE A 221 16.22 14.34 -29.05
C ILE A 221 16.26 15.82 -29.49
N TYR A 222 17.36 16.52 -29.23
CA TYR A 222 17.52 17.93 -29.61
C TYR A 222 17.40 18.14 -31.13
N PHE A 223 18.16 17.38 -31.93
CA PHE A 223 18.13 17.48 -33.39
C PHE A 223 16.78 17.00 -33.98
N ALA A 224 16.19 15.95 -33.41
CA ALA A 224 14.87 15.48 -33.82
C ALA A 224 13.80 16.57 -33.59
N LEU A 225 13.81 17.21 -32.43
CA LEU A 225 12.86 18.30 -32.16
C LEU A 225 13.08 19.51 -33.06
N LEU A 226 14.32 19.87 -33.38
CA LEU A 226 14.60 20.94 -34.35
C LEU A 226 14.00 20.62 -35.73
N GLY A 227 14.23 19.40 -36.23
CA GLY A 227 13.70 18.97 -37.53
C GLY A 227 12.17 18.83 -37.55
N LEU A 228 11.57 18.39 -36.45
CA LEU A 228 10.12 18.18 -36.33
C LEU A 228 9.34 19.45 -35.97
N SER A 229 10.01 20.52 -35.50
CA SER A 229 9.35 21.74 -35.05
C SER A 229 8.40 22.38 -36.08
N PRO A 230 8.75 22.47 -37.39
CA PRO A 230 7.82 22.96 -38.41
C PRO A 230 6.56 22.09 -38.54
N ILE A 231 6.72 20.77 -38.42
CA ILE A 231 5.62 19.80 -38.51
C ILE A 231 4.70 19.96 -37.30
N LEU A 232 5.28 19.98 -36.08
CA LEU A 232 4.53 20.19 -34.83
C LEU A 232 3.77 21.52 -34.84
N LYS A 233 4.36 22.59 -35.40
CA LYS A 233 3.69 23.86 -35.60
C LYS A 233 2.46 23.74 -36.50
N SER A 234 2.56 22.98 -37.58
CA SER A 234 1.46 22.81 -38.54
C SER A 234 0.37 21.83 -38.11
N LEU A 235 0.67 20.94 -37.15
CA LEU A 235 -0.11 19.74 -36.84
C LEU A 235 -1.59 20.01 -36.51
N THR A 236 -1.87 21.04 -35.71
CA THR A 236 -3.25 21.36 -35.28
C THR A 236 -3.69 22.76 -35.73
N LYS A 237 -3.11 23.27 -36.82
CA LYS A 237 -3.45 24.59 -37.37
C LYS A 237 -4.92 24.69 -37.81
N SER A 238 -5.51 23.59 -38.29
CA SER A 238 -6.91 23.51 -38.72
C SER A 238 -7.91 23.32 -37.57
N THR A 239 -7.43 23.02 -36.35
CA THR A 239 -8.29 22.82 -35.18
C THR A 239 -8.59 24.15 -34.49
N ALA A 240 -9.84 24.34 -34.05
CA ALA A 240 -10.26 25.52 -33.32
C ALA A 240 -9.48 25.69 -32.00
N SER A 241 -9.17 26.95 -31.64
CA SER A 241 -8.40 27.27 -30.43
C SER A 241 -9.07 26.74 -29.16
N ASP A 242 -10.37 26.91 -29.01
CA ASP A 242 -11.11 26.51 -27.80
C ASP A 242 -11.04 24.99 -27.57
N SER A 243 -11.11 24.22 -28.66
CA SER A 243 -10.94 22.77 -28.61
C SER A 243 -9.53 22.37 -28.19
N ILE A 244 -8.50 23.10 -28.61
CA ILE A 244 -7.09 22.84 -28.23
C ILE A 244 -6.89 23.07 -26.72
N TRP A 245 -7.43 24.16 -26.17
CA TRP A 245 -7.41 24.40 -24.73
C TRP A 245 -8.18 23.33 -23.95
N ALA A 246 -9.34 22.89 -24.45
CA ALA A 246 -10.11 21.83 -23.82
C ALA A 246 -9.40 20.46 -23.86
N MET A 247 -8.86 20.08 -25.02
CA MET A 247 -8.15 18.81 -25.19
C MET A 247 -6.87 18.76 -24.37
N SER A 248 -6.09 19.85 -24.35
CA SER A 248 -4.89 19.94 -23.51
C SER A 248 -5.22 19.86 -22.02
N CYS A 249 -6.30 20.51 -21.56
CA CYS A 249 -6.78 20.38 -20.18
C CYS A 249 -7.09 18.91 -19.83
N TRP A 250 -7.86 18.21 -20.67
CA TRP A 250 -8.17 16.79 -20.47
C TRP A 250 -6.93 15.90 -20.50
N LEU A 251 -5.97 16.16 -21.39
CA LEU A 251 -4.72 15.41 -21.47
C LEU A 251 -3.83 15.63 -20.23
N LEU A 252 -3.78 16.86 -19.70
CA LEU A 252 -3.08 17.16 -18.45
C LEU A 252 -3.78 16.52 -17.23
N ILE A 253 -5.11 16.47 -17.22
CA ILE A 253 -5.88 15.72 -16.21
C ILE A 253 -5.52 14.22 -16.29
N MET A 254 -5.54 13.63 -17.48
CA MET A 254 -5.12 12.23 -17.68
C MET A 254 -3.68 11.99 -17.27
N ASN A 255 -2.78 12.94 -17.53
CA ASN A 255 -1.39 12.90 -17.09
C ASN A 255 -1.30 12.82 -15.56
N ILE A 256 -2.01 13.69 -14.83
CA ILE A 256 -2.01 13.72 -13.37
C ILE A 256 -2.58 12.42 -12.78
N PHE A 257 -3.71 11.92 -13.28
CA PHE A 257 -4.35 10.72 -12.71
C PHE A 257 -3.62 9.42 -13.07
N SER A 258 -2.97 9.37 -14.23
CA SER A 258 -2.24 8.18 -14.69
C SER A 258 -0.77 8.15 -14.25
N PHE A 259 -0.29 9.18 -13.54
CA PHE A 259 1.10 9.23 -13.08
C PHE A 259 1.34 8.18 -11.99
N ASP A 260 2.45 7.46 -12.07
CA ASP A 260 2.84 6.49 -11.04
C ASP A 260 3.45 7.20 -9.82
N TYR A 261 2.60 7.50 -8.83
CA TYR A 261 3.01 8.08 -7.55
C TYR A 261 3.59 7.05 -6.57
N GLY A 262 3.54 5.76 -6.90
CA GLY A 262 3.95 4.67 -6.03
C GLY A 262 5.47 4.57 -5.88
N SER A 263 5.93 4.39 -4.64
CA SER A 263 7.30 3.96 -4.34
C SER A 263 7.27 2.48 -3.97
N GLY A 264 7.22 1.58 -4.97
CA GLY A 264 7.64 0.17 -4.90
C GLY A 264 6.91 -0.82 -3.96
N GLU A 265 6.58 -0.45 -2.73
CA GLU A 265 6.24 -1.35 -1.63
C GLU A 265 4.81 -1.12 -1.11
N GLY A 266 3.82 -1.52 -1.91
CA GLY A 266 2.41 -1.50 -1.49
C GLY A 266 1.62 -2.53 -2.27
N ALA A 267 1.30 -3.65 -1.63
CA ALA A 267 0.58 -4.78 -2.22
C ALA A 267 -0.74 -4.32 -2.87
N GLY A 268 -0.82 -4.42 -4.21
CA GLY A 268 -2.06 -4.31 -4.96
C GLY A 268 -2.31 -2.99 -5.69
N ALA A 269 -1.39 -2.02 -5.66
CA ALA A 269 -1.51 -0.86 -6.56
C ALA A 269 -1.38 -1.33 -8.01
N THR A 270 -2.43 -1.17 -8.80
CA THR A 270 -2.39 -1.34 -10.26
C THR A 270 -1.25 -0.48 -10.79
N LYS A 271 -0.16 -1.13 -11.24
CA LYS A 271 0.94 -0.42 -11.89
C LYS A 271 0.39 0.16 -13.18
N PHE A 272 -0.02 1.42 -13.15
CA PHE A 272 -0.36 2.13 -14.37
C PHE A 272 0.90 2.16 -15.24
N PRO A 273 0.79 1.88 -16.55
CA PRO A 273 1.93 1.96 -17.43
C PRO A 273 2.46 3.39 -17.37
N ALA A 274 3.67 3.57 -16.84
CA ALA A 274 4.30 4.89 -16.68
C ALA A 274 4.29 5.71 -17.99
N SER A 275 4.27 5.02 -19.12
CA SER A 275 4.16 5.59 -20.46
C SER A 275 2.84 6.34 -20.72
N LEU A 276 1.72 5.97 -20.10
CA LEU A 276 0.43 6.62 -20.35
C LEU A 276 0.46 8.09 -19.92
N SER A 277 0.96 8.34 -18.71
CA SER A 277 1.07 9.69 -18.16
C SER A 277 2.03 10.55 -19.00
N THR A 278 3.23 10.05 -19.29
CA THR A 278 4.22 10.80 -20.09
C THR A 278 3.73 11.05 -21.51
N ASN A 279 3.06 10.08 -22.15
CA ASN A 279 2.49 10.25 -23.48
C ASN A 279 1.36 11.28 -23.50
N ALA A 280 0.50 11.29 -22.48
CA ALA A 280 -0.55 12.31 -22.34
C ALA A 280 0.04 13.71 -22.17
N ALA A 281 1.08 13.88 -21.34
CA ALA A 281 1.78 15.15 -21.17
C ALA A 281 2.46 15.63 -22.46
N VAL A 282 3.17 14.74 -23.17
CA VAL A 282 3.80 15.08 -24.45
C VAL A 282 2.74 15.45 -25.49
N MET A 283 1.62 14.74 -25.55
CA MET A 283 0.51 15.08 -26.45
C MET A 283 -0.17 16.41 -26.09
N ALA A 284 -0.35 16.70 -24.79
CA ALA A 284 -0.83 18.01 -24.36
C ALA A 284 0.12 19.12 -24.81
N SER A 285 1.42 18.89 -24.63
CA SER A 285 2.47 19.84 -24.99
C SER A 285 2.57 20.06 -26.49
N THR A 286 2.45 19.02 -27.32
CA THR A 286 2.47 19.18 -28.79
C THR A 286 1.28 19.98 -29.30
N VAL A 287 0.08 19.71 -28.78
CA VAL A 287 -1.16 20.39 -29.16
C VAL A 287 -1.14 21.86 -28.73
N LEU A 288 -0.54 22.18 -27.57
CA LEU A 288 -0.33 23.57 -27.12
C LEU A 288 0.77 24.27 -27.93
N ALA A 289 1.89 23.57 -28.20
CA ALA A 289 3.04 24.12 -28.90
C ALA A 289 2.68 24.58 -30.32
N SER A 290 1.79 23.86 -31.01
CA SER A 290 1.38 24.20 -32.38
C SER A 290 0.74 25.59 -32.52
N ARG A 291 0.21 26.15 -31.42
CA ARG A 291 -0.39 27.49 -31.39
C ARG A 291 0.62 28.62 -31.29
N LEU A 292 1.90 28.30 -31.10
CA LEU A 292 2.93 29.31 -30.96
C LEU A 292 3.34 29.88 -32.33
N PRO A 293 3.61 31.20 -32.40
CA PRO A 293 3.78 31.91 -33.68
C PRO A 293 5.06 31.53 -34.43
N SER A 294 6.11 31.09 -33.73
CA SER A 294 7.42 30.76 -34.31
C SER A 294 7.81 29.31 -34.05
N THR A 295 8.56 28.70 -34.98
CA THR A 295 9.12 27.34 -34.81
C THR A 295 10.07 27.27 -33.62
N THR A 296 10.78 28.36 -33.31
CA THR A 296 11.63 28.47 -32.11
C THR A 296 10.81 28.37 -30.82
N HIS A 297 9.59 28.91 -30.82
CA HIS A 297 8.71 28.84 -29.66
C HIS A 297 8.20 27.40 -29.47
N VAL A 298 7.81 26.73 -30.56
CA VAL A 298 7.40 25.31 -30.56
C VAL A 298 8.54 24.45 -30.02
N PHE A 299 9.74 24.62 -30.58
CA PHE A 299 10.94 23.92 -30.16
C PHE A 299 11.22 24.08 -28.66
N SER A 300 11.24 25.33 -28.17
CA SER A 300 11.55 25.64 -26.78
C SER A 300 10.53 25.03 -25.82
N LEU A 301 9.23 25.13 -26.13
CA LEU A 301 8.18 24.55 -25.29
C LEU A 301 8.25 23.01 -25.27
N MET A 302 8.54 22.39 -26.42
CA MET A 302 8.66 20.94 -26.52
C MET A 302 9.88 20.40 -25.76
N LEU A 303 11.02 21.07 -25.83
CA LEU A 303 12.18 20.72 -25.01
C LEU A 303 11.86 20.86 -23.51
N PHE A 304 11.26 21.99 -23.12
CA PHE A 304 10.86 22.21 -21.73
C PHE A 304 9.85 21.16 -21.23
N SER A 305 8.92 20.71 -22.08
CA SER A 305 8.02 19.59 -21.77
C SER A 305 8.78 18.30 -21.48
N ILE A 306 9.84 17.98 -22.24
CA ILE A 306 10.64 16.77 -22.00
C ILE A 306 11.40 16.88 -20.68
N GLU A 307 11.92 18.06 -20.35
CA GLU A 307 12.58 18.32 -19.07
C GLU A 307 11.60 18.13 -17.90
N VAL A 308 10.41 18.74 -17.96
CA VAL A 308 9.42 18.73 -16.85
C VAL A 308 8.71 17.38 -16.70
N PHE A 309 8.35 16.70 -17.78
CA PHE A 309 7.56 15.47 -17.72
C PHE A 309 8.36 14.19 -17.94
N GLY A 310 9.56 14.28 -18.52
CA GLY A 310 10.46 13.15 -18.75
C GLY A 310 11.57 13.06 -17.70
N LEU A 311 12.39 14.11 -17.59
CA LEU A 311 13.61 14.08 -16.78
C LEU A 311 13.33 14.38 -15.31
N PHE A 312 12.54 15.41 -15.03
CA PHE A 312 12.27 15.87 -13.66
C PHE A 312 11.61 14.80 -12.76
N PRO A 313 10.68 13.95 -13.24
CA PRO A 313 10.11 12.88 -12.43
C PRO A 313 11.12 11.80 -12.04
N ILE A 314 12.15 11.57 -12.87
CA ILE A 314 13.25 10.64 -12.55
C ILE A 314 14.11 11.25 -11.43
N PHE A 315 14.51 12.52 -11.59
CA PHE A 315 15.31 13.24 -10.61
C PHE A 315 14.67 13.26 -9.22
N ARG A 316 13.39 13.67 -9.12
CA ARG A 316 12.69 13.76 -7.82
C ARG A 316 12.56 12.40 -7.12
N ARG A 317 12.35 11.32 -7.88
CA ARG A 317 12.23 9.96 -7.32
C ARG A 317 13.54 9.58 -6.65
N GLN A 318 14.66 9.83 -7.33
CA GLN A 318 15.96 9.52 -6.77
C GLN A 318 16.33 10.43 -5.60
N LEU A 319 16.05 11.74 -5.70
CA LEU A 319 16.29 12.68 -4.62
C LEU A 319 15.56 12.24 -3.33
N ARG A 320 14.31 11.76 -3.45
CA ARG A 320 13.55 11.23 -2.31
C ARG A 320 14.19 10.00 -1.67
N HIS A 321 14.69 9.06 -2.47
CA HIS A 321 15.35 7.86 -1.95
C HIS A 321 16.67 8.18 -1.24
N VAL A 322 17.36 9.22 -1.69
CA VAL A 322 18.67 9.62 -1.17
C VAL A 322 18.56 10.54 0.03
N SER A 323 17.78 11.62 -0.07
CA SER A 323 17.73 12.71 0.90
C SER A 323 16.30 13.18 1.13
N TRP A 324 15.78 12.88 2.31
CA TRP A 324 14.47 13.36 2.74
C TRP A 324 14.43 14.89 2.81
N THR A 325 15.47 15.53 3.34
CA THR A 325 15.56 16.99 3.44
C THR A 325 15.55 17.65 2.07
N GLY A 326 16.30 17.10 1.10
CA GLY A 326 16.30 17.58 -0.29
C GLY A 326 14.93 17.49 -0.93
N HIS A 327 14.21 16.39 -0.71
CA HIS A 327 12.84 16.20 -1.19
C HIS A 327 11.85 17.21 -0.61
N VAL A 328 11.94 17.50 0.69
CA VAL A 328 11.09 18.51 1.33
C VAL A 328 11.40 19.91 0.80
N LEU A 329 12.68 20.29 0.71
CA LEU A 329 13.10 21.58 0.16
C LEU A 329 12.65 21.75 -1.30
N LEU A 330 12.79 20.71 -2.13
CA LEU A 330 12.31 20.71 -3.50
C LEU A 330 10.79 20.93 -3.55
N THR A 331 10.03 20.30 -2.65
CA THR A 331 8.58 20.47 -2.56
C THR A 331 8.22 21.92 -2.23
N LEU A 332 8.85 22.51 -1.21
CA LEU A 332 8.62 23.90 -0.83
C LEU A 332 8.96 24.87 -1.97
N ALA A 333 10.09 24.64 -2.65
CA ALA A 333 10.50 25.44 -3.80
C ALA A 333 9.49 25.33 -4.95
N LEU A 334 9.05 24.12 -5.31
CA LEU A 334 8.06 23.90 -6.37
C LEU A 334 6.72 24.56 -6.06
N VAL A 335 6.23 24.45 -4.82
CA VAL A 335 4.95 25.04 -4.40
C VAL A 335 5.04 26.57 -4.45
N GLY A 336 6.14 27.15 -3.94
CA GLY A 336 6.37 28.60 -4.01
C GLY A 336 6.47 29.11 -5.45
N VAL A 337 7.25 28.43 -6.30
CA VAL A 337 7.39 28.77 -7.72
C VAL A 337 6.07 28.61 -8.47
N ALA A 338 5.31 27.54 -8.23
CA ALA A 338 4.01 27.32 -8.86
C ALA A 338 3.00 28.40 -8.43
N GLY A 339 2.88 28.67 -7.12
CA GLY A 339 2.01 29.73 -6.60
C GLY A 339 2.40 31.12 -7.13
N GLY A 340 3.69 31.42 -7.16
CA GLY A 340 4.19 32.67 -7.73
C GLY A 340 3.94 32.79 -9.24
N ALA A 341 4.13 31.71 -10.00
CA ALA A 341 3.85 31.66 -11.43
C ALA A 341 2.35 31.87 -11.72
N VAL A 342 1.46 31.27 -10.92
CA VAL A 342 0.01 31.51 -11.00
C VAL A 342 -0.32 32.98 -10.67
N GLY A 343 0.30 33.56 -9.64
CA GLY A 343 0.13 34.97 -9.31
C GLY A 343 0.54 35.91 -10.45
N ILE A 344 1.70 35.65 -11.06
CA ILE A 344 2.20 36.40 -12.22
C ILE A 344 1.26 36.25 -13.43
N THR A 345 0.75 35.05 -13.72
CA THR A 345 -0.13 34.86 -14.88
C THR A 345 -1.46 35.60 -14.74
N LEU A 346 -2.05 35.64 -13.54
CA LEU A 346 -3.33 36.31 -13.29
C LEU A 346 -3.21 37.84 -13.31
N ARG A 347 -2.28 38.42 -12.54
CA ARG A 347 -2.20 39.88 -12.35
C ARG A 347 -0.99 40.53 -13.02
N GLY A 348 0.11 39.79 -13.15
CA GLY A 348 1.40 40.33 -13.59
C GLY A 348 2.16 41.08 -12.49
N GLY A 349 3.48 41.19 -12.66
CA GLY A 349 4.37 41.89 -11.74
C GLY A 349 4.87 41.04 -10.56
N TRP A 350 5.97 41.48 -9.95
CA TRP A 350 6.66 40.75 -8.89
C TRP A 350 5.83 40.66 -7.59
N MET A 351 5.04 41.68 -7.27
CA MET A 351 4.14 41.66 -6.11
C MET A 351 3.09 40.55 -6.22
N ALA A 352 2.55 40.32 -7.42
CA ALA A 352 1.62 39.23 -7.65
C ALA A 352 2.30 37.86 -7.49
N ALA A 353 3.59 37.77 -7.82
CA ALA A 353 4.38 36.56 -7.57
C ALA A 353 4.52 36.26 -6.07
N VAL A 354 4.83 37.28 -5.26
CA VAL A 354 4.99 37.11 -3.81
C VAL A 354 3.65 36.71 -3.17
N VAL A 355 2.57 37.43 -3.49
CA VAL A 355 1.23 37.12 -2.97
C VAL A 355 0.79 35.73 -3.44
N GLY A 356 1.00 35.39 -4.71
CA GLY A 356 0.69 34.08 -5.26
C GLY A 356 1.48 32.95 -4.60
N SER A 357 2.77 33.15 -4.32
CA SER A 357 3.61 32.19 -3.61
C SER A 357 3.11 31.94 -2.19
N ILE A 358 2.75 33.00 -1.45
CA ILE A 358 2.25 32.89 -0.08
C ILE A 358 0.88 32.19 -0.08
N LEU A 359 -0.07 32.68 -0.87
CA LEU A 359 -1.43 32.13 -0.93
C LEU A 359 -1.43 30.70 -1.45
N GLY A 360 -0.62 30.40 -2.47
CA GLY A 360 -0.44 29.06 -3.02
C GLY A 360 0.12 28.10 -1.97
N SER A 361 1.14 28.52 -1.21
CA SER A 361 1.72 27.70 -0.13
C SER A 361 0.70 27.40 0.98
N ILE A 362 -0.07 28.41 1.40
CA ILE A 362 -1.15 28.24 2.40
C ILE A 362 -2.21 27.27 1.86
N LEU A 363 -2.67 27.46 0.62
CA LEU A 363 -3.67 26.61 0.01
C LEU A 363 -3.19 25.16 -0.11
N THR A 364 -1.94 24.94 -0.54
CA THR A 364 -1.36 23.60 -0.63
C THR A 364 -1.23 22.95 0.75
N ALA A 365 -0.79 23.68 1.77
CA ALA A 365 -0.71 23.17 3.13
C ALA A 365 -2.10 22.77 3.68
N LEU A 366 -3.12 23.61 3.46
CA LEU A 366 -4.51 23.30 3.84
C LEU A 366 -5.07 22.11 3.07
N ALA A 367 -4.80 22.01 1.77
CA ALA A 367 -5.24 20.89 0.94
C ALA A 367 -4.58 19.58 1.39
N MET A 368 -3.25 19.56 1.58
CA MET A 368 -2.53 18.38 2.07
C MET A 368 -3.01 17.94 3.46
N GLY A 369 -3.13 18.90 4.40
CA GLY A 369 -3.60 18.63 5.75
C GLY A 369 -5.06 18.16 5.76
N GLY A 370 -5.93 18.84 5.02
CA GLY A 370 -7.35 18.51 4.88
C GLY A 370 -7.58 17.14 4.25
N CYS A 371 -6.90 16.83 3.15
CA CYS A 371 -6.97 15.52 2.50
C CYS A 371 -6.44 14.41 3.41
N SER A 372 -5.34 14.64 4.12
CA SER A 372 -4.77 13.65 5.04
C SER A 372 -5.70 13.39 6.24
N TRP A 373 -6.27 14.45 6.81
CA TRP A 373 -7.26 14.34 7.89
C TRP A 373 -8.55 13.65 7.44
N TRP A 374 -9.00 13.94 6.21
CA TRP A 374 -10.15 13.28 5.59
C TRP A 374 -9.90 11.78 5.41
N LEU A 375 -8.73 11.39 4.89
CA LEU A 375 -8.36 9.98 4.72
C LEU A 375 -8.30 9.22 6.05
N ILE A 376 -7.77 9.82 7.11
CA ILE A 376 -7.78 9.25 8.47
C ILE A 376 -9.22 9.09 8.96
N SER A 377 -10.06 10.11 8.75
CA SER A 377 -11.48 10.07 9.12
C SER A 377 -12.25 8.98 8.38
N LEU A 378 -11.87 8.67 7.14
CA LEU A 378 -12.49 7.59 6.36
C LEU A 378 -12.11 6.19 6.88
N GLN A 379 -11.04 6.03 7.67
CA GLN A 379 -10.65 4.73 8.21
C GLN A 379 -11.75 4.12 9.09
N LYS A 380 -12.60 4.94 9.73
CA LYS A 380 -13.73 4.47 10.54
C LYS A 380 -14.79 3.72 9.75
N TYR A 381 -14.86 3.92 8.43
CA TYR A 381 -15.80 3.22 7.54
C TYR A 381 -15.22 1.94 6.95
N LYS A 382 -13.95 1.61 7.22
CA LYS A 382 -13.32 0.39 6.72
C LYS A 382 -13.92 -0.83 7.39
N ASN A 383 -14.49 -1.73 6.58
CA ASN A 383 -15.15 -2.95 7.03
C ASN A 383 -14.63 -4.15 6.24
N VAL A 384 -13.46 -4.66 6.64
CA VAL A 384 -12.92 -5.91 6.12
C VAL A 384 -13.24 -7.00 7.13
N VAL A 385 -13.99 -8.01 6.69
CA VAL A 385 -14.26 -9.21 7.46
C VAL A 385 -13.30 -10.28 6.97
N THR A 386 -12.53 -10.86 7.88
CA THR A 386 -11.58 -11.94 7.61
C THR A 386 -12.01 -13.15 8.39
N GLY A 387 -11.98 -14.32 7.75
CA GLY A 387 -12.38 -15.56 8.37
C GLY A 387 -11.41 -16.69 8.08
N PRO A 388 -11.48 -17.80 8.82
CA PRO A 388 -10.62 -18.96 8.61
C PRO A 388 -10.93 -19.74 7.31
N TRP A 389 -11.82 -19.22 6.47
CA TRP A 389 -12.10 -19.68 5.09
C TRP A 389 -11.44 -18.81 4.03
N ASP A 390 -10.77 -17.71 4.42
CA ASP A 390 -10.03 -16.90 3.46
C ASP A 390 -8.84 -17.69 2.88
N PRO A 391 -8.56 -17.56 1.58
CA PRO A 391 -7.44 -18.25 0.95
C PRO A 391 -6.13 -17.95 1.68
N ALA A 392 -5.43 -19.00 2.11
CA ALA A 392 -4.09 -18.87 2.64
C ALA A 392 -3.18 -18.25 1.57
N ARG A 393 -2.38 -17.25 1.95
CA ARG A 393 -1.40 -16.66 1.04
C ARG A 393 -0.13 -17.52 1.05
N PRO A 394 0.31 -18.07 -0.09
CA PRO A 394 1.48 -18.93 -0.14
C PRO A 394 2.75 -18.14 0.21
N ILE A 395 3.63 -18.75 1.00
CA ILE A 395 4.94 -18.20 1.35
C ILE A 395 5.90 -18.51 0.20
N ILE A 396 6.15 -17.55 -0.67
CA ILE A 396 7.21 -17.67 -1.67
C ILE A 396 8.53 -17.31 -0.97
N ARG A 397 9.21 -18.30 -0.38
CA ARG A 397 10.60 -18.12 0.08
C ARG A 397 11.46 -17.95 -1.17
N ARG A 398 12.02 -16.75 -1.36
CA ARG A 398 12.89 -16.44 -2.51
C ARG A 398 14.28 -17.04 -2.40
N HIS A 399 14.69 -17.53 -1.23
CA HIS A 399 15.97 -18.19 -1.01
C HIS A 399 15.76 -19.39 -0.07
N TRP A 400 16.25 -20.54 -0.50
CA TRP A 400 16.46 -21.71 0.34
C TRP A 400 17.95 -21.69 0.68
N ASP A 401 18.29 -21.31 1.91
CA ASP A 401 19.57 -21.65 2.52
C ASP A 401 19.34 -22.78 3.52
#